data_AF-A0A067TQD0-F1
#
_entry.id   AF-A0A067TQD0-F1
#
_cell.length_a   1.000
_cell.length_b   1.000
_cell.length_c   1.000
_cell.angle_alpha   90.00
_cell.angle_beta   90.00
_cell.angle_gamma   90.00
#
_symmetry.space_group_name_H-M   'P 1'
#
loop_
_entity.id
_entity.type
_entity.pdbx_description
1 polymer ?
#
loop_
_entity_poly.entity_id
_entity_poly.type
_entity_poly.pdbx_seq_one_letter_code
_entity_poly.pdbx_strand_id
1 'polypeptide(L)'
;MPNASEAPNPEADEAYTYTLADLDTIIGNHLRLGISTLTELADYHRRFTAITNFLISKSRLSEMEQKRAFILGFQPTLWSRISQRLQLTLPDQVPDEPYEIEVVHAAAWFVLHGTSSMVNLLAPPQSTSSAAHEPVVNSDTLAPLFAEFTKSILEVLKQNQNQNQPEQHQLENNLRRARVTNHGITGACNFCRKPPHSIRGCK
;
A
#
# COMPACT_ATOMS: atom_id res chain seq x y z
N MET A 1 -74.23 25.11 -9.46
CA MET A 1 -72.80 25.50 -9.44
C MET A 1 -71.98 24.28 -9.06
N PRO A 2 -71.55 23.45 -10.02
CA PRO A 2 -70.56 22.42 -9.77
C PRO A 2 -69.16 23.04 -9.88
N ASN A 3 -68.35 22.97 -8.82
CA ASN A 3 -66.94 23.31 -8.89
C ASN A 3 -66.16 22.02 -9.20
N ALA A 4 -65.92 21.79 -10.48
CA ALA A 4 -64.99 20.78 -10.97
C ALA A 4 -63.70 21.50 -11.36
N SER A 5 -62.63 21.31 -10.59
CA SER A 5 -61.24 21.53 -11.00
C SER A 5 -60.33 20.88 -9.96
N GLU A 6 -60.49 19.58 -9.74
CA GLU A 6 -59.39 18.79 -9.19
C GLU A 6 -58.49 18.43 -10.38
N ALA A 7 -57.49 19.27 -10.61
CA ALA A 7 -56.44 18.99 -11.57
C ALA A 7 -55.69 17.72 -11.12
N PRO A 8 -55.46 16.73 -12.00
CA PRO A 8 -54.55 15.64 -11.70
C PRO A 8 -53.16 16.25 -11.56
N ASN A 9 -52.58 16.22 -10.36
CA ASN A 9 -51.20 16.64 -10.10
C ASN A 9 -50.26 15.84 -11.03
N PRO A 10 -49.65 16.43 -12.07
CA PRO A 10 -48.55 15.80 -12.77
C PRO A 10 -47.24 16.27 -12.11
N GLU A 11 -46.21 15.43 -12.10
CA GLU A 11 -44.84 15.84 -11.74
C GLU A 11 -44.51 15.90 -10.24
N ALA A 12 -44.56 14.76 -9.55
CA ALA A 12 -43.58 14.50 -8.48
C ALA A 12 -43.24 13.01 -8.30
N ASP A 13 -43.35 12.20 -9.35
CA ASP A 13 -42.45 11.05 -9.48
C ASP A 13 -41.15 11.59 -10.11
N GLU A 14 -40.41 12.39 -9.34
CA GLU A 14 -38.97 12.53 -9.60
C GLU A 14 -38.39 11.14 -9.36
N ALA A 15 -38.42 10.30 -10.40
CA ALA A 15 -37.74 9.02 -10.41
C ALA A 15 -36.29 9.31 -10.02
N TYR A 16 -35.95 9.07 -8.75
CA TYR A 16 -34.69 9.50 -8.16
C TYR A 16 -33.55 8.96 -9.02
N THR A 17 -32.95 9.82 -9.85
CA THR A 17 -31.89 9.43 -10.76
C THR A 17 -30.56 9.60 -10.06
N TYR A 18 -29.93 8.50 -9.68
CA TYR A 18 -28.56 8.56 -9.18
C TYR A 18 -27.61 9.05 -10.28
N THR A 19 -26.71 9.95 -9.91
CA THR A 19 -25.68 10.53 -10.77
C THR A 19 -24.28 10.13 -10.30
N LEU A 20 -23.25 10.37 -11.14
CA LEU A 20 -21.86 10.18 -10.71
C LEU A 20 -21.49 11.12 -9.56
N ALA A 21 -22.09 12.30 -9.49
CA ALA A 21 -21.89 13.22 -8.37
C ALA A 21 -22.43 12.64 -7.05
N ASP A 22 -23.51 11.86 -7.08
CA ASP A 22 -24.02 11.16 -5.89
C ASP A 22 -23.05 10.08 -5.42
N LEU A 23 -22.43 9.35 -6.37
CA LEU A 23 -21.37 8.39 -6.08
C LEU A 23 -20.17 9.08 -5.41
N ASP A 24 -19.67 10.17 -5.99
CA ASP A 24 -18.55 10.92 -5.41
C ASP A 24 -18.91 11.50 -4.03
N THR A 25 -20.16 11.95 -3.86
CA THR A 25 -20.65 12.48 -2.58
C THR A 25 -20.64 11.41 -1.49
N ILE A 26 -21.14 10.20 -1.76
CA ILE A 26 -21.13 9.14 -0.74
C ILE A 26 -19.71 8.67 -0.41
N ILE A 27 -18.82 8.60 -1.41
CA ILE A 27 -17.42 8.21 -1.23
C ILE A 27 -16.71 9.26 -0.39
N GLY A 28 -16.78 10.53 -0.80
CA GLY A 28 -16.15 11.64 -0.09
C GLY A 28 -16.67 11.81 1.34
N ASN A 29 -17.97 11.60 1.56
CA ASN A 29 -18.54 11.70 2.90
C ASN A 29 -18.01 10.60 3.84
N HIS A 30 -17.98 9.33 3.40
CA HIS A 30 -17.46 8.23 4.22
C HIS A 30 -15.94 8.26 4.36
N LEU A 31 -15.22 8.72 3.34
CA LEU A 31 -13.79 8.96 3.45
C LEU A 31 -13.49 10.02 4.52
N ARG A 32 -14.29 11.08 4.58
CA ARG A 32 -14.12 12.17 5.55
C ARG A 32 -14.55 11.79 6.97
N LEU A 33 -15.75 11.23 7.12
CA LEU A 33 -16.31 10.85 8.43
C LEU A 33 -15.65 9.59 9.00
N GLY A 34 -15.22 8.69 8.13
CA GLY A 34 -14.72 7.37 8.49
C GLY A 34 -15.85 6.37 8.74
N ILE A 35 -15.48 5.09 8.67
CA ILE A 35 -16.36 3.97 9.00
C ILE A 35 -15.78 3.34 10.26
N SER A 36 -16.46 3.50 11.40
CA SER A 36 -16.01 3.01 12.70
C SER A 36 -16.88 1.88 13.22
N THR A 37 -18.13 1.78 12.75
CA THR A 37 -19.10 0.77 13.21
C THR A 37 -19.56 -0.14 12.07
N LEU A 38 -20.05 -1.32 12.44
CA LEU A 38 -20.65 -2.26 11.47
C LEU A 38 -21.91 -1.68 10.82
N THR A 39 -22.67 -0.85 11.55
CA THR A 39 -23.84 -0.16 11.00
C THR A 39 -23.46 0.81 9.90
N GLU A 40 -22.43 1.64 10.13
CA GLU A 40 -21.91 2.56 9.11
C GLU A 40 -21.37 1.81 7.89
N LEU A 41 -20.69 0.67 8.10
CA LEU A 41 -20.22 -0.17 7.00
C LEU A 41 -21.39 -0.70 6.16
N ALA A 42 -22.43 -1.22 6.82
CA ALA A 42 -23.61 -1.76 6.15
C ALA A 42 -24.38 -0.65 5.39
N ASP A 43 -24.51 0.53 5.99
CA ASP A 43 -25.16 1.68 5.37
C ASP A 43 -24.38 2.17 4.14
N TYR A 44 -23.04 2.25 4.24
CA TYR A 44 -22.18 2.56 3.11
C TYR A 44 -22.36 1.54 1.99
N HIS A 45 -22.25 0.25 2.29
CA HIS A 45 -22.39 -0.83 1.31
C HIS A 45 -23.72 -0.79 0.57
N ARG A 46 -24.83 -0.63 1.31
CA ARG A 46 -26.17 -0.56 0.72
C ARG A 46 -26.35 0.66 -0.19
N ARG A 47 -25.96 1.85 0.26
CA ARG A 47 -26.09 3.09 -0.52
C ARG A 47 -25.19 3.06 -1.76
N PHE A 48 -23.95 2.61 -1.59
CA PHE A 48 -22.99 2.46 -2.68
C PHE A 48 -23.51 1.50 -3.75
N THR A 49 -23.99 0.32 -3.35
CA THR A 49 -24.52 -0.69 -4.27
C THR A 49 -25.77 -0.18 -4.99
N ALA A 50 -26.67 0.54 -4.31
CA ALA A 50 -27.86 1.12 -4.93
C ALA A 50 -27.50 2.15 -6.03
N ILE A 51 -26.60 3.09 -5.72
CA ILE A 51 -26.11 4.11 -6.66
C ILE A 51 -25.41 3.44 -7.85
N THR A 52 -24.45 2.56 -7.57
CA THR A 52 -23.59 2.00 -8.61
C THR A 52 -24.34 1.02 -9.51
N ASN A 53 -25.25 0.19 -8.98
CA ASN A 53 -26.10 -0.69 -9.81
C ASN A 53 -26.99 0.13 -10.74
N PHE A 54 -27.54 1.26 -10.27
CA PHE A 54 -28.28 2.17 -11.14
C PHE A 54 -27.39 2.73 -12.25
N LEU A 55 -26.19 3.21 -11.93
CA LEU A 55 -25.26 3.78 -12.91
C LEU A 55 -24.75 2.74 -13.92
N ILE A 56 -24.52 1.50 -13.48
CA ILE A 56 -24.16 0.37 -14.35
C ILE A 56 -25.32 0.03 -15.30
N SER A 57 -26.56 -0.02 -14.79
CA SER A 57 -27.75 -0.26 -15.64
C SER A 57 -27.93 0.78 -16.74
N LYS A 58 -27.39 1.99 -16.53
CA LYS A 58 -27.39 3.11 -17.48
C LYS A 58 -26.09 3.22 -18.29
N SER A 59 -25.18 2.25 -18.16
CA SER A 59 -23.86 2.20 -18.81
C SER A 59 -23.01 3.46 -18.55
N ARG A 60 -23.17 4.09 -17.37
CA ARG A 60 -22.42 5.29 -16.96
C ARG A 60 -21.25 4.96 -16.02
N LEU A 61 -21.19 3.72 -15.55
CA LEU A 61 -20.15 3.18 -14.69
C LEU A 61 -19.92 1.72 -15.07
N SER A 62 -18.67 1.30 -15.17
CA SER A 62 -18.30 -0.11 -15.37
C SER A 62 -18.16 -0.85 -14.04
N GLU A 63 -18.24 -2.19 -14.06
CA GLU A 63 -18.01 -3.03 -12.88
C GLU A 63 -16.58 -2.85 -12.31
N MET A 64 -15.59 -2.62 -13.18
CA MET A 64 -14.21 -2.37 -12.74
C MET A 64 -14.07 -1.04 -12.00
N GLU A 65 -14.73 0.02 -12.50
CA GLU A 65 -14.78 1.31 -11.82
C GLU A 65 -15.55 1.21 -10.51
N GLN A 66 -16.63 0.44 -10.46
CA GLN A 66 -17.38 0.18 -9.24
C GLN A 66 -16.49 -0.45 -8.16
N LYS A 67 -15.75 -1.52 -8.49
CA LYS A 67 -14.83 -2.18 -7.54
C LYS A 67 -13.77 -1.21 -7.01
N ARG A 68 -13.17 -0.41 -7.90
CA ARG A 68 -12.16 0.61 -7.52
C ARG A 68 -12.77 1.71 -6.65
N ALA A 69 -13.95 2.21 -7.01
CA ALA A 69 -14.64 3.28 -6.29
C ALA A 69 -15.04 2.87 -4.87
N PHE A 70 -15.36 1.60 -4.64
CA PHE A 70 -15.71 1.10 -3.31
C PHE A 70 -14.56 1.26 -2.31
N ILE A 71 -13.32 1.05 -2.77
CA ILE A 71 -12.12 1.16 -1.93
C ILE A 71 -11.86 2.63 -1.53
N LEU A 72 -12.21 3.58 -2.39
CA LEU A 72 -11.97 5.02 -2.16
C LEU A 72 -12.79 5.59 -0.99
N GLY A 73 -13.89 4.93 -0.60
CA GLY A 73 -14.71 5.37 0.52
C GLY A 73 -14.11 5.06 1.90
N PHE A 74 -13.06 4.24 1.97
CA PHE A 74 -12.43 3.87 3.24
C PHE A 74 -11.32 4.86 3.62
N GLN A 75 -11.30 5.25 4.90
CA GLN A 75 -10.18 6.01 5.45
C GLN A 75 -8.86 5.22 5.33
N PRO A 76 -7.71 5.90 5.10
CA PRO A 76 -6.41 5.23 4.95
C PRO A 76 -6.05 4.28 6.11
N THR A 77 -6.41 4.66 7.35
CA THR A 77 -6.16 3.87 8.57
C THR A 77 -6.98 2.59 8.64
N LEU A 78 -8.23 2.63 8.18
CA LEU A 78 -9.09 1.46 8.08
C LEU A 78 -8.68 0.59 6.88
N TRP A 79 -8.43 1.22 5.73
CA TRP A 79 -7.99 0.54 4.52
C TRP A 79 -6.71 -0.25 4.71
N SER A 80 -5.72 0.27 5.44
CA SER A 80 -4.49 -0.47 5.75
C SER A 80 -4.77 -1.82 6.45
N ARG A 81 -5.69 -1.84 7.41
CA ARG A 81 -6.09 -3.06 8.13
C ARG A 81 -6.87 -4.02 7.24
N ILE A 82 -7.77 -3.48 6.41
CA ILE A 82 -8.53 -4.26 5.43
C ILE A 82 -7.56 -4.91 4.42
N SER A 83 -6.64 -4.13 3.86
CA SER A 83 -5.62 -4.59 2.91
C SER A 83 -4.75 -5.70 3.51
N GLN A 84 -4.30 -5.56 4.76
CA GLN A 84 -3.57 -6.64 5.44
C GLN A 84 -4.42 -7.91 5.56
N ARG A 85 -5.70 -7.80 5.90
CA ARG A 85 -6.60 -8.96 5.97
C ARG A 85 -6.81 -9.60 4.60
N LEU A 86 -6.95 -8.79 3.56
CA LEU A 86 -7.10 -9.26 2.17
C LEU A 86 -5.87 -10.04 1.72
N GLN A 87 -4.67 -9.54 1.98
CA GLN A 87 -3.40 -10.22 1.64
C GLN A 87 -3.28 -11.60 2.31
N LEU A 88 -3.77 -11.74 3.54
CA LEU A 88 -3.78 -13.03 4.25
C LEU A 88 -4.84 -14.00 3.73
N THR A 89 -5.95 -13.49 3.20
CA THR A 89 -7.09 -14.31 2.75
C THR A 89 -6.94 -14.70 1.27
N LEU A 90 -6.29 -13.86 0.48
CA LEU A 90 -6.09 -14.00 -0.97
C LEU A 90 -4.60 -13.84 -1.31
N PRO A 91 -3.77 -14.86 -1.03
CA PRO A 91 -2.34 -14.80 -1.32
C PRO A 91 -2.03 -14.76 -2.83
N ASP A 92 -2.93 -15.29 -3.67
CA ASP A 92 -2.74 -15.41 -5.12
C ASP A 92 -3.42 -14.28 -5.93
N GLN A 93 -3.73 -13.14 -5.30
CA GLN A 93 -4.38 -12.01 -5.98
C GLN A 93 -3.46 -11.37 -7.03
N VAL A 94 -3.98 -11.14 -8.24
CA VAL A 94 -3.28 -10.43 -9.30
C VAL A 94 -3.16 -8.93 -8.95
N PRO A 95 -1.96 -8.31 -9.01
CA PRO A 95 -1.77 -6.92 -8.58
C PRO A 95 -2.59 -5.86 -9.33
N ASP A 96 -2.97 -6.14 -10.58
CA ASP A 96 -3.69 -5.19 -11.44
C ASP A 96 -5.22 -5.36 -11.38
N GLU A 97 -5.69 -6.43 -10.73
CA GLU A 97 -7.12 -6.73 -10.63
C GLU A 97 -7.71 -6.13 -9.35
N PRO A 98 -8.74 -5.27 -9.45
CA PRO A 98 -9.38 -4.72 -8.27
C PRO A 98 -10.13 -5.81 -7.50
N TYR A 99 -10.10 -5.71 -6.17
CA TYR A 99 -10.78 -6.65 -5.29
C TYR A 99 -12.29 -6.65 -5.50
N GLU A 100 -12.90 -7.83 -5.40
CA GLU A 100 -14.36 -7.97 -5.36
C GLU A 100 -14.95 -7.23 -4.15
N ILE A 101 -16.06 -6.53 -4.37
CA ILE A 101 -16.72 -5.71 -3.35
C ILE A 101 -17.09 -6.56 -2.12
N GLU A 102 -17.64 -7.76 -2.35
CA GLU A 102 -18.03 -8.68 -1.29
C GLU A 102 -16.85 -9.15 -0.44
N VAL A 103 -15.69 -9.37 -1.07
CA VAL A 103 -14.46 -9.75 -0.37
C VAL A 103 -13.96 -8.58 0.48
N VAL A 104 -13.94 -7.37 -0.08
CA VAL A 104 -13.56 -6.16 0.66
C VAL A 104 -14.52 -5.91 1.82
N HIS A 105 -15.82 -6.06 1.60
CA HIS A 105 -16.85 -5.92 2.62
C HIS A 105 -16.68 -6.94 3.75
N ALA A 106 -16.45 -8.22 3.42
CA ALA A 106 -16.18 -9.26 4.42
C ALA A 106 -14.89 -8.99 5.23
N ALA A 107 -13.83 -8.52 4.57
CA ALA A 107 -12.60 -8.12 5.24
C ALA A 107 -12.81 -6.89 6.16
N ALA A 108 -13.57 -5.89 5.71
CA ALA A 108 -13.95 -4.73 6.51
C ALA A 108 -14.79 -5.12 7.73
N TRP A 109 -15.78 -6.01 7.53
CA TRP A 109 -16.59 -6.57 8.61
C TRP A 109 -15.71 -7.25 9.66
N PHE A 110 -14.75 -8.09 9.22
CA PHE A 110 -13.82 -8.76 10.13
C PHE A 110 -12.95 -7.77 10.90
N VAL A 111 -12.41 -6.76 10.22
CA VAL A 111 -11.58 -5.74 10.87
C VAL A 111 -12.41 -4.97 11.91
N LEU A 112 -13.62 -4.53 11.58
CA LEU A 112 -14.47 -3.78 12.51
C LEU A 112 -14.96 -4.65 13.68
N HIS A 113 -15.26 -5.93 13.44
CA HIS A 113 -15.63 -6.88 14.49
C HIS A 113 -14.43 -7.22 15.40
N GLY A 114 -13.27 -7.47 14.82
CA GLY A 114 -12.04 -7.87 15.51
C GLY A 114 -11.28 -6.72 16.18
N THR A 115 -11.47 -5.46 15.76
CA THR A 115 -10.82 -4.29 16.38
C THR A 115 -11.20 -4.15 17.87
N SER A 116 -12.34 -4.69 18.32
CA SER A 116 -12.67 -4.78 19.74
C SER A 116 -11.67 -5.66 20.53
N SER A 117 -11.05 -6.66 19.89
CA SER A 117 -10.12 -7.59 20.53
C SER A 117 -8.64 -7.19 20.40
N MET A 118 -8.25 -6.45 19.37
CA MET A 118 -6.82 -6.10 19.13
C MET A 118 -6.39 -4.78 19.78
N VAL A 119 -7.32 -3.85 19.99
CA VAL A 119 -7.02 -2.56 20.66
C VAL A 119 -6.57 -2.77 22.10
N ASN A 120 -6.88 -3.92 22.71
CA ASN A 120 -6.44 -4.25 24.06
C ASN A 120 -4.96 -4.70 24.16
N LEU A 121 -4.26 -4.91 23.04
CA LEU A 121 -2.84 -5.34 23.03
C LEU A 121 -1.85 -4.19 22.72
N LEU A 122 -2.33 -3.01 22.33
CA LEU A 122 -1.51 -1.85 21.97
C LEU A 122 -1.77 -0.61 22.85
N ALA A 123 -2.64 -0.72 23.85
CA ALA A 123 -2.78 0.32 24.85
C ALA A 123 -1.56 0.29 25.81
N PRO A 124 -0.88 1.42 26.08
CA PRO A 124 0.06 1.49 27.19
C PRO A 124 -0.70 1.13 28.49
N PRO A 125 -0.11 0.38 29.43
CA PRO A 125 -0.81 -0.10 30.61
C PRO A 125 -1.31 1.10 31.42
N GLN A 126 -2.62 1.34 31.37
CA GLN A 126 -3.29 2.19 32.33
C GLN A 126 -3.38 1.41 33.64
N SER A 127 -2.58 1.85 34.61
CA SER A 127 -2.60 1.40 35.99
C SER A 127 -4.02 1.52 36.55
N THR A 128 -4.75 0.41 36.61
CA THR A 128 -5.90 0.27 37.51
C THR A 128 -5.66 -0.99 38.33
N SER A 129 -5.45 -0.76 39.62
CA SER A 129 -5.29 -1.77 40.64
C SER A 129 -6.55 -2.60 40.78
N SER A 130 -6.49 -3.91 40.53
CA SER A 130 -7.11 -4.91 41.43
C SER A 130 -6.71 -6.36 41.08
N ALA A 131 -5.98 -6.97 42.02
CA ALA A 131 -5.99 -8.36 42.44
C ALA A 131 -6.01 -9.53 41.42
N ALA A 132 -4.83 -10.18 41.35
CA ALA A 132 -4.58 -11.63 41.37
C ALA A 132 -5.01 -12.48 40.16
N HIS A 133 -4.02 -12.88 39.35
CA HIS A 133 -3.54 -14.27 39.18
C HIS A 133 -2.40 -14.28 38.13
N GLU A 134 -1.18 -14.61 38.56
CA GLU A 134 0.04 -14.59 37.74
C GLU A 134 0.32 -15.93 37.03
N PRO A 135 0.89 -15.87 35.82
CA PRO A 135 2.21 -16.47 35.62
C PRO A 135 3.20 -15.36 35.28
N VAL A 136 4.16 -15.12 36.17
CA VAL A 136 5.23 -14.14 35.99
C VAL A 136 6.13 -14.59 34.85
N VAL A 137 6.04 -13.91 33.71
CA VAL A 137 7.11 -13.94 32.72
C VAL A 137 8.17 -12.97 33.22
N ASN A 138 9.12 -13.49 34.01
CA ASN A 138 10.21 -12.72 34.58
C ASN A 138 11.09 -12.15 33.45
N SER A 139 11.13 -10.82 33.33
CA SER A 139 12.02 -10.06 32.43
C SER A 139 13.50 -10.39 32.61
N ASP A 140 13.87 -11.00 33.74
CA ASP A 140 15.23 -11.44 34.08
C ASP A 140 15.76 -12.57 33.19
N THR A 141 14.90 -13.17 32.34
CA THR A 141 15.32 -14.22 31.38
C THR A 141 15.65 -13.69 29.98
N LEU A 142 15.36 -12.41 29.67
CA LEU A 142 15.61 -11.85 28.33
C LEU A 142 16.94 -11.10 28.21
N ALA A 143 17.52 -10.64 29.33
CA ALA A 143 18.82 -9.96 29.36
C ALA A 143 19.97 -10.75 28.66
N PRO A 144 20.13 -12.08 28.86
CA PRO A 144 21.19 -12.82 28.15
C PRO A 144 20.95 -12.91 26.64
N LEU A 145 19.69 -12.94 26.19
CA LEU A 145 19.36 -12.99 24.75
C LEU A 145 19.72 -11.67 24.03
N PHE A 146 19.50 -10.53 24.68
CA PHE A 146 19.90 -9.23 24.14
C PHE A 146 21.43 -9.06 24.10
N ALA A 147 22.15 -9.63 25.08
CA ALA A 147 23.61 -9.63 25.08
C ALA A 147 24.16 -10.47 23.91
N GLU A 148 23.57 -11.64 23.63
CA GLU A 148 23.96 -12.49 22.52
C GLU A 148 23.68 -11.82 21.16
N PHE A 149 22.54 -11.16 21.02
CA PHE A 149 22.18 -10.42 19.81
C PHE A 149 23.10 -9.22 19.56
N THR A 150 23.44 -8.47 20.61
CA THR A 150 24.37 -7.33 20.53
C THR A 150 25.77 -7.79 20.12
N LYS A 151 26.20 -8.96 20.60
CA LYS A 151 27.50 -9.54 20.24
C LYS A 151 27.55 -9.90 18.74
N SER A 152 26.48 -10.47 18.20
CA SER A 152 26.35 -10.78 16.76
C SER A 152 26.42 -9.54 15.88
N ILE A 153 25.76 -8.43 16.27
CA ILE A 153 25.83 -7.15 15.54
C ILE A 153 27.26 -6.58 15.57
N LEU A 154 27.93 -6.61 16.72
CA LEU A 154 29.31 -6.12 16.85
C LEU A 154 30.31 -6.96 16.05
N GLU A 155 30.08 -8.26 15.94
CA GLU A 155 30.90 -9.18 15.16
C GLU A 155 30.75 -8.94 13.65
N VAL A 156 29.53 -8.71 13.18
CA VAL A 156 29.25 -8.30 11.79
C VAL A 156 29.88 -6.95 11.45
N LEU A 157 29.85 -5.97 12.36
CA LEU A 157 30.50 -4.67 12.15
C LEU A 157 32.03 -4.78 12.10
N LYS A 158 32.64 -5.62 12.95
CA LYS A 158 34.08 -5.91 12.91
C LYS A 158 34.49 -6.67 11.65
N GLN A 159 33.65 -7.58 11.16
CA GLN A 159 33.91 -8.33 9.93
C GLN A 159 33.82 -7.42 8.68
N ASN A 160 32.98 -6.39 8.71
CA ASN A 160 32.88 -5.37 7.65
C ASN A 160 34.04 -4.36 7.66
N GLN A 161 34.76 -4.19 8.78
CA GLN A 161 35.98 -3.39 8.83
C GLN A 161 37.20 -4.08 8.21
N ASN A 162 37.27 -5.41 8.20
CA ASN A 162 38.39 -6.15 7.59
C ASN A 162 38.27 -6.32 6.06
N GLN A 163 37.16 -5.92 5.44
CA GLN A 163 37.00 -5.83 3.97
C GLN A 163 37.23 -4.43 3.41
N ASN A 164 37.32 -3.40 4.26
CA ASN A 164 37.60 -2.03 3.82
C ASN A 164 39.10 -1.70 3.90
N GLN A 165 39.88 -2.31 3.01
CA GLN A 165 41.16 -1.75 2.60
C GLN A 165 40.88 -0.48 1.78
N PRO A 166 41.55 0.66 2.01
CA PRO A 166 41.17 1.93 1.40
C PRO A 166 41.16 1.86 -0.13
N GLU A 167 40.00 2.19 -0.72
CA GLU A 167 39.64 2.23 -2.16
C GLU A 167 40.49 3.19 -3.03
N GLN A 168 41.71 3.56 -2.62
CA GLN A 168 42.59 4.41 -3.45
C GLN A 168 43.47 3.61 -4.42
N HIS A 169 43.72 2.31 -4.19
CA HIS A 169 44.61 1.52 -5.06
C HIS A 169 43.90 0.75 -6.20
N GLN A 170 42.56 0.61 -6.17
CA GLN A 170 41.84 -0.13 -7.23
C GLN A 170 41.43 0.75 -8.42
N LEU A 171 41.18 2.05 -8.23
CA LEU A 171 40.86 2.95 -9.34
C LEU A 171 42.10 3.17 -10.24
N GLU A 172 43.27 3.36 -9.64
CA GLU A 172 44.51 3.62 -10.40
C GLU A 172 45.00 2.38 -11.17
N ASN A 173 44.80 1.18 -10.63
CA ASN A 173 45.13 -0.07 -11.33
C ASN A 173 44.17 -0.37 -12.49
N ASN A 174 42.87 -0.06 -12.37
CA ASN A 174 41.92 -0.24 -13.47
C ASN A 174 42.10 0.81 -14.58
N LEU A 175 42.48 2.05 -14.25
CA LEU A 175 42.86 3.09 -15.24
C LEU A 175 44.18 2.77 -15.95
N ARG A 176 45.16 2.16 -15.26
CA ARG A 176 46.39 1.68 -15.91
C ARG A 176 46.13 0.43 -16.76
N ARG A 177 45.27 -0.49 -16.32
CA ARG A 177 44.91 -1.70 -17.08
C ARG A 177 44.09 -1.37 -18.33
N ALA A 178 43.14 -0.43 -18.24
CA ALA A 178 42.37 0.08 -19.37
C ALA A 178 43.22 0.86 -20.39
N ARG A 179 44.34 1.46 -19.94
CA ARG A 179 45.28 2.16 -20.84
C ARG A 179 46.22 1.21 -21.58
N VAL A 180 46.42 -0.01 -21.09
CA VAL A 180 47.27 -1.03 -21.72
C VAL A 180 46.48 -1.90 -22.70
N THR A 181 45.15 -2.01 -22.57
CA THR A 181 44.32 -2.87 -23.42
C THR A 181 43.55 -2.15 -24.53
N ASN A 182 43.73 -0.83 -24.71
CA ASN A 182 43.05 -0.05 -25.75
C ASN A 182 44.03 0.52 -26.80
N HIS A 183 45.02 -0.28 -27.20
CA HIS A 183 45.79 0.00 -28.41
C HIS A 183 45.86 -1.25 -29.29
N GLY A 184 44.84 -1.39 -30.12
CA GLY A 184 44.53 -2.62 -30.84
C GLY A 184 43.12 -2.98 -30.41
N ILE A 185 42.11 -2.47 -31.09
CA ILE A 185 41.67 -3.09 -32.33
C ILE A 185 40.90 -2.02 -33.11
N THR A 186 41.27 -1.84 -34.38
CA THR A 186 40.64 -0.99 -35.42
C THR A 186 40.84 0.54 -35.34
N GLY A 187 41.65 1.06 -36.27
CA GLY A 187 41.70 2.48 -36.61
C GLY A 187 43.13 3.01 -36.68
N ALA A 188 43.55 3.46 -37.84
CA ALA A 188 44.87 4.07 -38.07
C ALA A 188 45.18 5.20 -37.07
N CYS A 189 46.46 5.50 -36.83
CA CYS A 189 46.88 6.59 -35.93
C CYS A 189 46.20 7.91 -36.31
N ASN A 190 45.52 8.57 -35.38
CA ASN A 190 44.73 9.78 -35.66
C ASN A 190 45.57 10.98 -36.17
N PHE A 191 46.89 10.96 -35.99
CA PHE A 191 47.77 12.07 -36.41
C PHE A 191 48.28 11.94 -37.85
N CYS A 192 48.71 10.73 -38.26
CA CYS A 192 49.27 10.50 -39.61
C CYS A 192 48.48 9.48 -40.45
N ARG A 193 47.39 8.93 -39.91
CA ARG A 193 46.48 7.94 -40.54
C ARG A 193 47.17 6.69 -41.10
N LYS A 194 48.36 6.35 -40.58
CA LYS A 194 49.10 5.10 -40.84
C LYS A 194 48.74 4.01 -39.82
N PRO A 195 49.05 2.73 -40.08
CA PRO A 195 48.74 1.59 -39.20
C PRO A 195 49.19 1.80 -37.73
N PRO A 196 48.59 1.05 -36.79
CA PRO A 196 48.60 1.39 -35.36
C PRO A 196 50.01 1.36 -34.77
N HIS A 197 50.43 2.50 -34.22
CA HIS A 197 51.65 2.68 -33.44
C HIS A 197 51.35 3.58 -32.25
N SER A 198 52.17 3.50 -31.19
CA SER A 198 52.07 4.43 -30.07
C SER A 198 52.54 5.84 -30.47
N ILE A 199 51.94 6.87 -29.87
CA ILE A 199 52.15 8.31 -30.15
C ILE A 199 53.64 8.72 -30.20
N ARG A 200 54.51 8.09 -29.40
CA ARG A 200 55.95 8.39 -29.37
C ARG A 200 56.74 7.92 -30.59
N GLY A 201 56.16 7.07 -31.45
CA GLY A 201 56.75 6.59 -32.70
C GLY A 201 56.17 7.23 -33.96
N CYS A 202 55.33 8.27 -33.83
CA CYS A 202 54.73 8.97 -34.96
C CYS A 202 55.74 9.94 -35.59
N LYS A 203 56.33 9.54 -36.72
CA LYS A 203 57.13 10.42 -37.60
C LYS A 203 56.44 10.59 -38.95
#